data_AF-A0A1Q8YJQ7-F1
#
_entry.id   AF-A0A1Q8YJQ7-F1
#
_cell.length_a   1.000
_cell.length_b   1.000
_cell.length_c   1.000
_cell.angle_alpha   90.00
_cell.angle_beta   90.00
_cell.angle_gamma   90.00
#
_symmetry.space_group_name_H-M   'P 1'
#
loop_
_entity.id
_entity.type
_entity.pdbx_description
1 polymer ?
#
loop_
_entity_poly.entity_id
_entity_poly.type
_entity_poly.pdbx_seq_one_letter_code
_entity_poly.pdbx_strand_id
1 'polypeptide(L)'
;MNARTPTAASTARLNTIEALRQVSAQSDDDIFGQLSDDIAIPAKSPMFDPDWAQHGYIDTVVRNAFEWMQAQQVPGLSVEIIRMEGRTPVLFFELAASHGNAETIAAHANAIRVSSQTVLVYGHLDKQPEFTGWRSDMQLARRRWCCR
;
A
#
# COMPACT_ATOMS: atom_id res chain seq x y z
N MET A 1 -26.00 -22.09 -16.53
CA MET A 1 -24.64 -22.62 -16.79
C MET A 1 -23.94 -22.67 -15.44
N ASN A 2 -23.78 -23.86 -14.87
CA ASN A 2 -23.17 -24.03 -13.55
C ASN A 2 -21.68 -24.26 -13.77
N ALA A 3 -20.85 -23.29 -13.36
CA ALA A 3 -19.40 -23.43 -13.41
C ALA A 3 -18.98 -24.55 -12.45
N ARG A 4 -18.27 -25.56 -12.96
CA ARG A 4 -17.69 -26.62 -12.13
C ARG A 4 -16.60 -26.01 -11.25
N THR A 5 -16.75 -26.15 -9.95
CA THR A 5 -15.67 -25.92 -8.98
C THR A 5 -14.57 -26.98 -9.24
N PRO A 6 -13.34 -26.60 -9.59
CA PRO A 6 -12.28 -27.57 -9.82
C PRO A 6 -12.00 -28.37 -8.53
N THR A 7 -12.13 -29.69 -8.62
CA THR A 7 -11.78 -30.63 -7.56
C THR A 7 -10.27 -30.63 -7.31
N ALA A 8 -9.94 -30.55 -6.02
CA ALA A 8 -8.65 -30.69 -5.35
C ALA A 8 -7.47 -31.24 -6.20
N ALA A 9 -6.57 -30.35 -6.59
CA ALA A 9 -5.15 -30.65 -6.67
C ALA A 9 -4.47 -29.87 -5.53
N SER A 10 -3.65 -30.56 -4.73
CA SER A 10 -2.94 -30.03 -3.57
C SER A 10 -2.00 -28.89 -3.96
N THR A 11 -2.54 -27.67 -4.03
CA THR A 11 -1.77 -26.44 -3.88
C THR A 11 -1.44 -26.29 -2.40
N ALA A 12 -0.22 -25.86 -2.06
CA ALA A 12 0.02 -25.33 -0.73
C ALA A 12 -0.98 -24.19 -0.52
N ARG A 13 -2.09 -24.48 0.16
CA ARG A 13 -3.10 -23.48 0.46
C ARG A 13 -2.44 -22.51 1.43
N LEU A 14 -2.59 -21.21 1.15
CA LEU A 14 -2.26 -20.17 2.12
C LEU A 14 -2.85 -20.57 3.48
N ASN A 15 -2.00 -20.69 4.50
CA ASN A 15 -2.48 -20.92 5.86
C ASN A 15 -3.14 -19.64 6.33
N THR A 16 -4.47 -19.57 6.20
CA THR A 16 -5.24 -18.36 6.45
C THR A 16 -5.20 -17.92 7.92
N ILE A 17 -5.07 -18.87 8.86
CA ILE A 17 -4.97 -18.57 10.29
C ILE A 17 -3.63 -17.86 10.57
N GLU A 18 -2.54 -18.40 10.04
CA GLU A 18 -1.22 -17.80 10.22
C GLU A 18 -1.09 -16.46 9.49
N ALA A 19 -1.62 -16.36 8.27
CA ALA A 19 -1.64 -15.11 7.51
C ALA A 19 -2.42 -14.02 8.26
N LEU A 20 -3.59 -14.33 8.81
CA LEU A 20 -4.36 -13.39 9.61
C LEU A 20 -3.58 -12.94 10.84
N ARG A 21 -2.97 -13.89 11.57
CA ARG A 21 -2.17 -13.59 12.77
C ARG A 21 -1.01 -12.63 12.45
N GLN A 22 -0.28 -12.87 11.36
CA GLN A 22 0.83 -12.02 10.94
C GLN A 22 0.38 -10.62 10.51
N VAL A 23 -0.69 -10.54 9.70
CA VAL A 23 -1.23 -9.24 9.25
C VAL A 23 -1.76 -8.43 10.43
N SER A 24 -2.46 -9.06 11.38
CA SER A 24 -2.94 -8.39 12.59
C SER A 24 -1.78 -7.83 13.41
N ALA A 25 -0.74 -8.63 13.68
CA ALA A 25 0.43 -8.16 14.42
C ALA A 25 1.14 -7.00 13.70
N GLN A 26 1.38 -7.11 12.39
CA GLN A 26 1.99 -6.02 11.61
C GLN A 26 1.13 -4.75 11.61
N SER A 27 -0.19 -4.90 11.61
CA SER A 27 -1.11 -3.77 11.66
C SER A 27 -0.98 -3.02 12.98
N ASP A 28 -1.01 -3.76 14.09
CA ASP A 28 -0.93 -3.23 15.44
C ASP A 28 0.45 -2.62 15.75
N ASP A 29 1.53 -3.28 15.31
CA ASP A 29 2.91 -2.92 15.67
C ASP A 29 3.47 -1.76 14.81
N ASP A 30 2.97 -1.55 13.59
CA ASP A 30 3.57 -0.59 12.64
C ASP A 30 2.53 0.19 11.83
N ILE A 31 1.66 -0.48 11.06
CA ILE A 31 0.82 0.20 10.05
C ILE A 31 -0.07 1.28 10.67
N PHE A 32 -0.68 1.04 11.84
CA PHE A 32 -1.53 2.05 12.47
C PHE A 32 -0.76 3.29 12.94
N GLY A 33 0.49 3.15 13.35
CA GLY A 33 1.37 4.28 13.67
C GLY A 33 1.61 5.13 12.42
N GLN A 34 2.03 4.50 11.32
CA GLN A 34 2.27 5.16 10.04
C GLN A 34 1.02 5.89 9.51
N LEU A 35 -0.14 5.24 9.58
CA LEU A 35 -1.40 5.84 9.15
C LEU A 35 -1.80 7.01 10.04
N SER A 36 -1.55 6.94 11.35
CA SER A 36 -1.82 8.04 12.27
C SER A 36 -0.96 9.26 11.97
N ASP A 37 0.33 9.06 11.70
CA ASP A 37 1.26 10.11 11.30
C ASP A 37 0.89 10.69 9.92
N ASP A 38 0.52 9.84 8.97
CA ASP A 38 0.04 10.29 7.66
C ASP A 38 -1.21 11.16 7.80
N ILE A 39 -2.22 10.74 8.57
CA ILE A 39 -3.47 11.49 8.81
C ILE A 39 -3.19 12.93 9.26
N ALA A 40 -2.17 13.16 10.08
CA ALA A 40 -1.81 14.47 10.59
C ALA A 40 -1.29 15.45 9.52
N ILE A 41 -0.83 14.94 8.37
CA ILE A 41 -0.30 15.76 7.27
C ILE A 41 -1.47 16.26 6.38
N PRO A 42 -1.63 17.58 6.19
CA PRO A 42 -2.73 18.15 5.41
C PRO A 42 -2.45 18.11 3.89
N ALA A 43 -2.15 16.92 3.36
CA ALA A 43 -1.84 16.69 1.94
C ALA A 43 -3.09 16.77 1.05
N LYS A 44 -3.67 17.96 0.92
CA LYS A 44 -4.87 18.20 0.11
C LYS A 44 -4.58 18.02 -1.38
N SER A 45 -5.55 17.45 -2.12
CA SER A 45 -5.45 17.34 -3.58
C SER A 45 -5.29 18.72 -4.24
N PRO A 46 -4.63 18.82 -5.41
CA PRO A 46 -4.43 20.11 -6.12
C PRO A 46 -5.72 20.90 -6.39
N MET A 47 -6.86 20.22 -6.49
CA MET A 47 -8.17 20.86 -6.65
C MET A 47 -8.57 21.73 -5.43
N PHE A 48 -8.03 21.43 -4.25
CA PHE A 48 -8.35 22.10 -2.97
C PHE A 48 -7.21 22.93 -2.42
N ASP A 49 -6.01 22.80 -3.00
CA ASP A 49 -4.82 23.56 -2.66
C ASP A 49 -4.05 23.91 -3.93
N PRO A 50 -4.28 25.09 -4.55
CA PRO A 50 -3.58 25.50 -5.76
C PRO A 50 -2.06 25.64 -5.57
N ASP A 51 -1.63 25.92 -4.35
CA ASP A 51 -0.21 26.09 -3.96
C ASP A 51 0.39 24.79 -3.40
N TRP A 52 -0.25 23.64 -3.64
CA TRP A 52 0.15 22.31 -3.12
C TRP A 52 1.65 22.01 -3.28
N ALA A 53 2.23 22.41 -4.42
CA ALA A 53 3.64 22.17 -4.73
C ALA A 53 4.57 23.00 -3.83
N GLN A 54 4.17 24.24 -3.51
CA GLN A 54 4.90 25.09 -2.57
C GLN A 54 4.73 24.58 -1.13
N HIS A 55 3.54 24.11 -0.76
CA HIS A 55 3.28 23.56 0.56
C HIS A 55 4.00 22.23 0.82
N GLY A 56 4.24 21.42 -0.22
CA GLY A 56 5.06 20.20 -0.14
C GLY A 56 4.46 19.06 0.71
N TYR A 57 3.18 19.14 1.08
CA TYR A 57 2.54 18.11 1.90
C TYR A 57 2.36 16.80 1.15
N ILE A 58 2.00 16.85 -0.15
CA ILE A 58 1.90 15.66 -1.00
C ILE A 58 3.28 14.98 -1.12
N ASP A 59 4.34 15.76 -1.33
CA ASP A 59 5.71 15.25 -1.35
C ASP A 59 6.11 14.59 -0.03
N THR A 60 5.67 15.17 1.09
CA THR A 60 5.94 14.62 2.43
C THR A 60 5.28 13.26 2.61
N VAL A 61 3.99 13.11 2.30
CA VAL A 61 3.28 11.82 2.47
C VAL A 61 3.83 10.75 1.53
N VAL A 62 4.14 11.10 0.27
CA VAL A 62 4.74 10.16 -0.68
C VAL A 62 6.12 9.71 -0.25
N ARG A 63 6.96 10.64 0.25
CA ARG A 63 8.28 10.31 0.79
C ARG A 63 8.19 9.41 2.02
N ASN A 64 7.30 9.70 2.97
CA ASN A 64 7.10 8.86 4.15
C ASN A 64 6.66 7.44 3.76
N ALA A 65 5.70 7.32 2.83
CA ALA A 65 5.26 6.01 2.33
C ALA A 65 6.39 5.25 1.61
N PHE A 66 7.20 5.96 0.80
CA PHE A 66 8.37 5.39 0.14
C PHE A 66 9.41 4.86 1.14
N GLU A 67 9.75 5.65 2.16
CA GLU A 67 10.68 5.26 3.22
C GLU A 67 10.17 4.06 4.01
N TRP A 68 8.87 4.05 4.36
CA TRP A 68 8.24 2.93 5.04
C TRP A 68 8.28 1.64 4.21
N MET A 69 7.97 1.72 2.91
CA MET A 69 8.02 0.56 2.01
C MET A 69 9.43 -0.02 1.89
N GLN A 70 10.46 0.83 1.80
CA GLN A 70 11.85 0.37 1.80
C GLN A 70 12.24 -0.30 3.11
N ALA A 71 11.75 0.21 4.25
CA ALA A 71 12.04 -0.35 5.56
C ALA A 71 11.48 -1.77 5.76
N GLN A 72 10.47 -2.17 4.98
CA GLN A 72 9.92 -3.53 5.02
C GLN A 72 10.88 -4.60 4.46
N GLN A 73 11.92 -4.19 3.71
CA GLN A 73 12.95 -5.08 3.16
C GLN A 73 12.40 -6.29 2.40
N VAL A 74 11.27 -6.12 1.70
CA VAL A 74 10.64 -7.20 0.92
C VAL A 74 11.59 -7.64 -0.21
N PRO A 75 12.03 -8.91 -0.24
CA PRO A 75 12.98 -9.37 -1.25
C PRO A 75 12.43 -9.21 -2.67
N GLY A 76 13.18 -8.50 -3.52
CA GLY A 76 12.82 -8.29 -4.94
C GLY A 76 11.80 -7.18 -5.19
N LEU A 77 11.38 -6.43 -4.16
CA LEU A 77 10.55 -5.24 -4.32
C LEU A 77 11.37 -4.09 -4.90
N SER A 78 10.95 -3.54 -6.04
CA SER A 78 11.39 -2.23 -6.52
C SER A 78 10.36 -1.18 -6.08
N VAL A 79 10.83 0.00 -5.67
CA VAL A 79 9.98 1.14 -5.30
C VAL A 79 10.60 2.39 -5.90
N GLU A 80 9.80 3.26 -6.50
CA GLU A 80 10.22 4.52 -7.12
C GLU A 80 9.18 5.62 -6.89
N ILE A 81 9.66 6.86 -6.73
CA ILE A 81 8.81 8.06 -6.83
C ILE A 81 8.97 8.65 -8.22
N ILE A 82 7.97 8.45 -9.08
CA ILE A 82 7.94 8.99 -10.44
C ILE A 82 7.47 10.45 -10.40
N ARG A 83 8.20 11.34 -11.08
CA ARG A 83 7.93 12.78 -11.11
C ARG A 83 7.85 13.33 -12.52
N MET A 84 6.90 14.24 -12.72
CA MET A 84 6.75 15.00 -13.96
C MET A 84 6.46 16.46 -13.61
N GLU A 85 6.99 17.39 -14.42
CA GLU A 85 6.77 18.82 -14.23
C GLU A 85 5.27 19.16 -14.22
N GLY A 86 4.84 19.94 -13.23
CA GLY A 86 3.44 20.34 -13.06
C GLY A 86 2.48 19.21 -12.65
N ARG A 87 2.99 18.04 -12.22
CA ARG A 87 2.17 16.90 -11.77
C ARG A 87 2.54 16.49 -10.33
N THR A 88 1.55 15.96 -9.61
CA THR A 88 1.79 15.31 -8.32
C THR A 88 2.66 14.06 -8.50
N PRO A 89 3.53 13.72 -7.53
CA PRO A 89 4.35 12.52 -7.60
C PRO A 89 3.51 11.23 -7.57
N VAL A 90 4.03 10.16 -8.17
CA VAL A 90 3.45 8.81 -8.13
C VAL A 90 4.41 7.88 -7.42
N LEU A 91 3.94 7.23 -6.36
CA LEU A 91 4.66 6.11 -5.73
C LEU A 91 4.34 4.83 -6.52
N PHE A 92 5.34 4.30 -7.21
CA PHE A 92 5.24 3.07 -7.97
C PHE A 92 6.09 1.98 -7.33
N PHE A 93 5.58 0.75 -7.31
CA PHE A 93 6.35 -0.39 -6.86
C PHE A 93 6.00 -1.65 -7.64
N GLU A 94 7.00 -2.51 -7.82
CA GLU A 94 6.86 -3.76 -8.54
C GLU A 94 7.54 -4.88 -7.75
N LEU A 95 6.89 -6.04 -7.68
CA LEU A 95 7.44 -7.24 -7.09
C LEU A 95 7.33 -8.37 -8.11
N ALA A 96 8.47 -8.86 -8.57
CA ALA A 96 8.50 -10.05 -9.42
C ALA A 96 7.95 -11.26 -8.66
N ALA A 97 7.28 -12.18 -9.38
CA ALA A 97 6.78 -13.41 -8.78
C ALA A 97 7.93 -14.21 -8.14
N SER A 98 7.75 -14.65 -6.89
CA SER A 98 8.79 -15.39 -6.16
C SER A 98 9.11 -16.77 -6.75
N HIS A 99 8.19 -17.33 -7.55
CA HIS A 99 8.37 -18.58 -8.28
C HIS A 99 7.81 -18.47 -9.70
N GLY A 100 8.65 -18.83 -10.68
CA GLY A 100 8.34 -19.07 -12.09
C GLY A 100 8.54 -17.89 -13.03
N ASN A 101 9.60 -18.01 -13.83
CA ASN A 101 9.62 -17.50 -15.19
C ASN A 101 8.83 -18.47 -16.09
N ALA A 102 8.24 -17.97 -17.18
CA ALA A 102 7.42 -18.77 -18.08
C ALA A 102 8.17 -19.96 -18.74
N GLU A 103 9.49 -20.01 -18.63
CA GLU A 103 10.35 -21.03 -19.28
C GLU A 103 10.52 -22.33 -18.50
N THR A 104 10.23 -22.39 -17.18
CA THR A 104 10.58 -23.59 -16.37
C THR A 104 9.38 -24.44 -15.93
N ILE A 105 8.32 -24.52 -16.73
CA ILE A 105 7.18 -25.43 -16.44
C ILE A 105 6.94 -26.41 -17.59
N ALA A 106 7.84 -27.38 -17.71
CA ALA A 106 7.52 -28.67 -18.32
C ALA A 106 8.42 -29.74 -17.69
N ALA A 107 7.89 -30.56 -16.77
CA ALA A 107 8.30 -31.97 -16.64
C ALA A 107 7.57 -32.80 -15.58
N HIS A 108 6.89 -32.25 -14.55
CA HIS A 108 6.34 -33.11 -13.48
C HIS A 108 4.93 -32.75 -13.03
N ALA A 109 4.11 -33.80 -12.85
CA ALA A 109 2.70 -33.75 -12.42
C ALA A 109 2.47 -33.20 -11.00
N ASN A 110 3.54 -32.83 -10.28
CA ASN A 110 3.52 -32.17 -8.97
C ASN A 110 4.05 -30.71 -9.01
N ALA A 111 4.17 -30.11 -10.20
CA ALA A 111 4.58 -28.72 -10.32
C ALA A 111 3.49 -27.75 -9.79
N ILE A 112 3.89 -26.85 -8.88
CA ILE A 112 3.10 -25.68 -8.49
C ILE A 112 2.73 -24.94 -9.78
N ARG A 113 1.43 -24.71 -10.02
CA ARG A 113 1.00 -23.84 -11.12
C ARG A 113 1.47 -22.43 -10.81
N VAL A 114 2.49 -21.97 -11.51
CA VAL A 114 2.88 -20.57 -11.49
C VAL A 114 1.89 -19.80 -12.36
N SER A 115 1.32 -18.74 -11.80
CA SER A 115 0.55 -17.78 -12.57
C SER A 115 1.50 -16.86 -13.32
N SER A 116 1.33 -16.73 -14.64
CA SER A 116 2.01 -15.72 -15.45
C SER A 116 1.25 -14.39 -15.49
N GLN A 117 0.30 -14.18 -14.57
CA GLN A 117 -0.54 -12.99 -14.55
C GLN A 117 0.02 -11.94 -13.60
N THR A 118 -0.08 -10.67 -14.01
CA THR A 118 0.25 -9.51 -13.19
C THR A 118 -0.99 -9.02 -12.46
N VAL A 119 -0.85 -8.69 -11.17
CA VAL A 119 -1.88 -8.04 -10.36
C VAL A 119 -1.50 -6.57 -10.17
N LEU A 120 -2.43 -5.65 -10.42
CA LEU A 120 -2.28 -4.23 -10.12
C LEU A 120 -3.04 -3.88 -8.84
N VAL A 121 -2.34 -3.28 -7.89
CA VAL A 121 -2.93 -2.66 -6.70
C VAL A 121 -2.84 -1.14 -6.86
N TYR A 122 -3.94 -0.44 -6.64
CA TYR A 122 -4.04 1.00 -6.82
C TYR A 122 -4.68 1.68 -5.61
N GLY A 123 -4.14 2.84 -5.23
CA GLY A 123 -4.64 3.71 -4.17
C GLY A 123 -4.13 5.15 -4.37
N HIS A 124 -4.47 6.05 -3.46
CA HIS A 124 -4.02 7.44 -3.47
C HIS A 124 -3.73 7.95 -2.04
N LEU A 125 -2.89 8.97 -1.93
CA LEU A 125 -2.40 9.53 -0.65
C LEU A 125 -2.88 10.98 -0.41
N ASP A 126 -3.39 11.64 -1.45
CA ASP A 126 -3.94 12.98 -1.36
C ASP A 126 -5.35 12.98 -0.74
N LYS A 127 -5.70 14.10 -0.13
CA LYS A 127 -6.86 14.21 0.76
C LYS A 127 -7.86 15.25 0.27
N GLN A 128 -9.12 14.97 0.58
CA GLN A 128 -10.18 15.98 0.54
C GLN A 128 -9.94 17.05 1.61
N PRO A 129 -10.53 18.24 1.48
CA PRO A 129 -10.45 19.28 2.51
C PRO A 129 -11.19 18.84 3.78
N GLU A 130 -10.96 19.57 4.88
CA GLU A 130 -11.66 19.32 6.12
C GLU A 130 -13.16 19.59 5.97
N PHE A 131 -13.98 18.69 6.48
CA PHE A 131 -15.43 18.89 6.58
C PHE A 131 -15.78 19.78 7.78
N THR A 132 -16.99 20.35 7.77
CA THR A 132 -17.58 21.00 8.94
C THR A 132 -18.27 19.96 9.84
N GLY A 133 -18.53 20.30 11.11
CA GLY A 133 -19.28 19.44 12.03
C GLY A 133 -18.44 18.48 12.90
N TRP A 134 -17.10 18.60 12.89
CA TRP A 134 -16.26 17.90 13.87
C TRP A 134 -16.60 18.33 15.29
N ARG A 135 -16.58 17.37 16.22
CA ARG A 135 -16.75 17.67 17.65
C ARG A 135 -15.78 18.76 18.07
N SER A 136 -16.26 19.74 18.83
CA SER A 136 -15.51 20.95 19.18
C SER A 136 -14.23 20.66 19.98
N ASP A 137 -14.21 19.57 20.74
CA ASP A 137 -13.04 19.07 21.48
C ASP A 137 -11.97 18.41 20.59
N MET A 138 -12.31 18.07 19.33
CA MET A 138 -11.38 17.51 18.34
C MET A 138 -10.79 18.58 17.39
N GLN A 139 -11.40 19.76 17.28
CA GLN A 139 -10.92 20.83 16.40
C GLN A 139 -9.55 21.40 16.82
N LEU A 140 -9.18 21.28 18.09
CA LEU A 140 -7.90 21.72 18.64
C LEU A 140 -6.78 20.66 18.61
N ALA A 141 -7.03 19.44 18.13
CA ALA A 141 -6.05 18.36 18.10
C ALA A 141 -4.97 18.51 17.01
N ARG A 142 -4.83 19.70 16.40
CA ARG A 142 -3.82 20.04 15.38
C ARG A 142 -2.35 19.91 15.84
N ARG A 143 -2.08 19.50 17.09
CA ARG A 143 -0.71 19.32 17.63
C ARG A 143 -0.56 18.16 18.63
N ARG A 144 -1.54 17.26 18.78
CA ARG A 144 -1.58 16.35 19.94
C ARG A 144 -2.01 14.91 19.64
N TRP A 145 -1.69 14.42 18.44
CA TRP A 145 -1.70 12.99 18.13
C TRP A 145 -0.31 12.34 18.23
N CYS A 146 0.73 13.10 18.62
CA CYS A 146 2.04 12.59 18.96
C CYS A 146 2.10 12.37 20.48
N CYS A 147 2.25 11.11 20.90
CA CYS A 147 2.41 10.64 22.28
C CYS A 147 1.14 10.49 23.13
N ARG A 148 0.60 9.27 23.14
CA ARG A 148 0.26 8.56 24.39
C ARG A 148 0.80 7.15 24.31
#